data_AF-A0AAE1VWM9-F1
#
_entry.id   AF-A0AAE1VWM9-F1
#
_cell.length_a   1.000
_cell.length_b   1.000
_cell.length_c   1.000
_cell.angle_alpha   90.00
_cell.angle_beta   90.00
_cell.angle_gamma   90.00
#
_symmetry.space_group_name_H-M   'P 1'
#
loop_
_entity.id
_entity.type
_entity.pdbx_description
1 polymer ?
#
loop_
_entity_poly.entity_id
_entity_poly.type
_entity_poly.pdbx_seq_one_letter_code
_entity_poly.pdbx_strand_id
1 'polypeptide(L)'
;MALAMVAEDKQINRVLEELFAEEGNELCIKPAEFYLYDHEELCFYDIMSRGRQRQEIVIGYRIAAAERAVINPAGKPKQHKWSLDDVFVVISSGG
;
A
#
# COMPACT_ATOMS: atom_id res chain seq x y z
N MET A 1 5.04 20.53 5.48
CA MET A 1 4.30 19.80 4.44
C MET A 1 2.85 19.53 4.84
N ALA A 2 2.56 19.10 6.07
CA ALA A 2 1.17 18.90 6.55
C ALA A 2 0.28 20.16 6.46
N LEU A 3 0.81 21.35 6.81
CA LEU A 3 0.04 22.60 6.82
C LEU A 3 -0.56 22.97 5.45
N ALA A 4 0.13 22.68 4.35
CA ALA A 4 -0.38 22.97 3.01
C ALA A 4 -1.58 22.06 2.67
N MET A 5 -1.47 20.76 2.97
CA MET A 5 -2.54 19.79 2.73
C MET A 5 -3.80 20.11 3.56
N VAL A 6 -3.62 20.52 4.83
CA VAL A 6 -4.73 20.90 5.71
C VAL A 6 -5.33 22.26 5.34
N ALA A 7 -4.52 23.18 4.82
CA ALA A 7 -5.00 24.46 4.32
C ALA A 7 -5.87 24.29 3.05
N GLU A 8 -5.54 23.33 2.20
CA GLU A 8 -6.33 22.97 1.02
C GLU A 8 -7.64 22.27 1.40
N ASP A 9 -7.60 21.30 2.31
CA ASP A 9 -8.79 20.63 2.82
C ASP A 9 -8.65 20.27 4.31
N LYS A 10 -9.50 20.89 5.14
CA LYS A 10 -9.53 20.67 6.59
C LYS A 10 -9.84 19.22 6.97
N GLN A 11 -10.50 18.45 6.11
CA GLN A 11 -10.80 17.04 6.36
C GLN A 11 -9.54 16.17 6.36
N ILE A 12 -8.50 16.57 5.62
CA ILE A 12 -7.22 15.85 5.55
C ILE A 12 -6.51 15.80 6.91
N ASN A 13 -6.75 16.79 7.77
CA ASN A 13 -6.17 16.79 9.11
C ASN A 13 -6.54 15.53 9.90
N ARG A 14 -7.79 15.06 9.79
CA ARG A 14 -8.24 13.84 10.48
C ARG A 14 -7.56 12.59 9.93
N VAL A 15 -7.36 12.52 8.62
CA VAL A 15 -6.66 11.40 7.97
C VAL A 15 -5.20 11.33 8.42
N LEU A 16 -4.53 12.49 8.48
CA LEU A 16 -3.16 12.57 8.97
C LEU A 16 -3.05 12.24 10.46
N GLU A 17 -4.00 12.73 11.27
CA GLU A 17 -4.06 12.42 12.71
C GLU A 17 -4.19 10.91 12.94
N GLU A 18 -5.05 10.21 12.19
CA GLU A 18 -5.19 8.75 12.31
C GLU A 18 -3.91 8.02 11.87
N LEU A 19 -3.34 8.37 10.72
CA LEU A 19 -2.13 7.69 10.20
C LEU A 19 -0.87 7.91 11.04
N PHE A 20 -0.83 8.95 11.89
CA PHE A 20 0.27 9.22 12.82
C PHE A 20 -0.05 8.86 14.27
N ALA A 21 -1.27 8.42 14.56
CA ALA A 21 -1.63 7.92 15.88
C ALA A 21 -1.01 6.54 16.11
N GLU A 22 -0.73 6.22 17.38
CA GLU A 22 -0.29 4.88 17.78
C GLU A 22 -1.42 3.85 17.67
N GLU A 23 -2.67 4.30 17.80
CA GLU A 23 -3.87 3.47 17.68
C GLU A 23 -4.58 3.75 16.34
N GLY A 24 -5.07 2.69 15.70
CA GLY A 24 -5.86 2.79 14.47
C GLY A 24 -5.11 2.31 13.23
N ASN A 25 -5.42 2.89 12.07
CA ASN A 25 -4.78 2.50 10.82
C ASN A 25 -3.44 3.20 10.63
N GLU A 26 -2.40 2.44 10.31
CA GLU A 26 -1.07 2.93 10.02
C GLU A 26 -0.60 2.49 8.63
N LEU A 27 0.44 3.16 8.12
CA LEU A 27 1.07 2.81 6.86
C LEU A 27 2.20 1.79 7.10
N CYS A 28 2.03 0.59 6.55
CA CYS A 28 2.98 -0.50 6.69
C CYS A 28 3.62 -0.90 5.36
N ILE A 29 4.82 -1.48 5.45
CA ILE A 29 5.44 -2.22 4.34
C ILE A 29 5.33 -3.71 4.68
N LYS A 30 4.71 -4.48 3.79
CA LYS A 30 4.49 -5.92 3.99
C LYS A 30 5.23 -6.72 2.90
N PRO A 31 5.87 -7.85 3.27
CA PRO A 31 6.47 -8.79 2.32
C PRO A 31 5.47 -9.29 1.26
N ALA A 32 5.95 -9.56 0.03
CA ALA A 32 5.10 -10.05 -1.05
C ALA A 32 4.41 -11.39 -0.77
N GLU A 33 5.05 -12.27 0.01
CA GLU A 33 4.50 -13.60 0.39
C GLU A 33 3.12 -13.56 1.06
N PHE A 34 2.72 -12.41 1.63
CA PHE A 34 1.38 -12.23 2.18
C PHE A 34 0.27 -12.15 1.12
N TYR A 35 0.63 -11.84 -0.13
CA TYR A 35 -0.32 -11.55 -1.21
C TYR A 35 -0.11 -12.39 -2.45
N LEU A 36 1.02 -13.05 -2.62
CA LEU A 36 1.32 -13.82 -3.83
C LEU A 36 2.22 -15.03 -3.55
N TYR A 37 2.12 -16.01 -4.45
CA TYR A 37 3.03 -17.14 -4.52
C TYR A 37 4.17 -16.86 -5.50
N ASP A 38 5.28 -17.57 -5.35
CA ASP A 38 6.43 -17.40 -6.24
C ASP A 38 6.04 -17.65 -7.71
N HIS A 39 6.50 -16.75 -8.58
CA HIS A 39 6.25 -16.74 -10.02
C HIS A 39 4.80 -16.54 -10.47
N GLU A 40 3.89 -16.09 -9.60
CA GLU A 40 2.56 -15.67 -10.04
C GLU A 40 2.61 -14.41 -10.93
N GLU A 41 1.80 -14.41 -11.98
CA GLU A 41 1.55 -13.25 -12.82
C GLU A 41 0.19 -12.67 -12.46
N LEU A 42 0.20 -11.50 -11.83
CA LEU A 42 -0.98 -10.84 -11.25
C LEU A 42 -0.98 -9.35 -11.60
N CYS A 43 -2.16 -8.79 -11.77
CA CYS A 43 -2.30 -7.34 -11.84
C CYS A 43 -2.44 -6.75 -10.43
N PHE A 44 -2.27 -5.44 -10.29
CA PHE A 44 -2.34 -4.78 -8.99
C PHE A 44 -3.73 -4.92 -8.34
N TYR A 45 -4.80 -5.04 -9.13
CA TYR A 45 -6.15 -5.28 -8.58
C TYR A 45 -6.28 -6.65 -7.90
N ASP A 46 -5.56 -7.66 -8.38
CA ASP A 46 -5.57 -8.99 -7.75
C ASP A 46 -4.91 -8.89 -6.36
N ILE A 47 -3.78 -8.19 -6.27
CA ILE A 47 -3.10 -7.91 -5.00
C ILE A 47 -4.01 -7.11 -4.07
N MET A 48 -4.67 -6.05 -4.55
CA MET A 48 -5.64 -5.29 -3.74
C MET A 48 -6.78 -6.17 -3.22
N SER A 49 -7.27 -7.09 -4.05
CA SER A 49 -8.35 -8.02 -3.68
C SER A 49 -7.90 -8.99 -2.59
N ARG A 50 -6.66 -9.51 -2.68
CA ARG A 50 -6.07 -10.37 -1.66
C ARG A 50 -5.77 -9.60 -0.36
N GLY A 51 -5.26 -8.38 -0.45
CA GLY A 51 -5.08 -7.52 0.74
C GLY A 51 -6.39 -7.22 1.46
N ARG A 52 -7.48 -7.02 0.70
CA ARG A 52 -8.82 -6.83 1.30
C ARG A 52 -9.30 -8.04 2.11
N GLN A 53 -8.95 -9.27 1.72
CA GLN A 53 -9.26 -10.47 2.50
C GLN A 53 -8.55 -10.48 3.87
N ARG A 54 -7.48 -9.69 3.99
CA ARG A 54 -6.69 -9.48 5.21
C ARG A 54 -7.10 -8.21 5.96
N GLN A 55 -8.17 -7.53 5.54
CA GLN A 55 -8.57 -6.22 6.04
C GLN A 55 -7.53 -5.11 5.83
N GLU A 56 -6.71 -5.23 4.78
CA GLU A 56 -5.67 -4.26 4.44
C GLU A 56 -6.05 -3.52 3.15
N ILE A 57 -5.65 -2.25 3.06
CA ILE A 57 -5.79 -1.45 1.84
C ILE A 57 -4.41 -1.33 1.19
N VAL A 58 -4.17 -2.10 0.13
CA VAL A 58 -2.92 -2.01 -0.64
C VAL A 58 -2.94 -0.74 -1.50
N ILE A 59 -2.01 0.18 -1.24
CA ILE A 59 -1.94 1.50 -1.90
C ILE A 59 -0.74 1.64 -2.84
N GLY A 60 0.23 0.74 -2.76
CA GLY A 60 1.41 0.78 -3.60
C GLY A 60 2.31 -0.43 -3.45
N TYR A 61 3.47 -0.36 -4.09
CA TYR A 61 4.50 -1.40 -4.03
C TYR A 61 5.89 -0.82 -4.27
N ARG A 62 6.93 -1.58 -3.92
CA ARG A 62 8.31 -1.33 -4.34
C ARG A 62 8.87 -2.64 -4.89
N ILE A 63 9.32 -2.59 -6.14
CA ILE A 63 10.04 -3.70 -6.76
C ILE A 63 11.41 -3.83 -6.09
N ALA A 64 11.91 -5.04 -5.89
CA ALA A 64 13.17 -5.31 -5.18
C ALA A 64 14.36 -4.47 -5.70
N ALA A 65 14.47 -4.33 -7.02
CA ALA A 65 15.53 -3.57 -7.68
C ALA A 65 15.29 -2.04 -7.72
N ALA A 66 14.13 -1.57 -7.26
CA ALA A 66 13.76 -0.16 -7.31
C ALA A 66 14.09 0.57 -6.00
N GLU A 67 14.68 1.76 -6.12
CA GLU A 67 15.00 2.60 -4.96
C GLU A 67 13.75 3.19 -4.28
N ARG A 68 12.68 3.42 -5.05
CA ARG A 68 11.47 4.13 -4.59
C ARG A 68 10.23 3.29 -4.77
N ALA A 69 9.32 3.41 -3.80
CA ALA A 69 7.98 2.86 -3.90
C ALA A 69 7.13 3.67 -4.89
N VAL A 70 6.21 2.97 -5.56
CA VAL A 70 5.17 3.57 -6.40
C VAL A 70 3.87 3.52 -5.62
N ILE A 71 3.37 4.68 -5.23
CA ILE A 71 2.05 4.84 -4.60
C ILE A 71 1.02 5.14 -5.68
N ASN A 72 -0.14 4.50 -5.60
CA ASN A 72 -1.23 4.60 -6.56
C ASN A 72 -0.78 4.36 -8.01
N PRO A 73 -0.30 3.14 -8.35
CA PRO A 73 0.23 2.85 -9.68
C PRO A 73 -0.83 3.10 -10.77
N ALA A 74 -0.43 3.74 -11.88
CA ALA A 74 -1.35 4.06 -12.98
C ALA A 74 -1.81 2.81 -13.74
N GLY A 75 -0.94 1.82 -13.91
CA GLY A 75 -1.19 0.60 -14.67
C GLY A 75 -1.81 -0.56 -13.88
N LYS A 76 -2.83 -0.30 -13.04
CA LYS A 76 -3.39 -1.32 -12.14
C LYS A 76 -3.85 -2.63 -12.81
N PRO A 77 -4.50 -2.63 -13.99
CA PRO A 77 -4.93 -3.86 -14.65
C PRO A 77 -3.82 -4.55 -15.46
N LYS A 78 -2.63 -3.95 -15.57
CA LYS A 78 -1.53 -4.55 -16.32
C LYS A 78 -0.97 -5.73 -15.53
N GLN A 79 -0.85 -6.87 -16.20
CA GLN A 79 -0.20 -8.05 -15.64
C GLN A 79 1.27 -7.75 -15.31
N HIS A 80 1.69 -8.24 -14.15
CA HIS A 80 3.05 -8.08 -13.67
C HIS A 80 3.51 -9.40 -13.06
N LYS A 81 4.75 -9.78 -13.40
CA LYS A 81 5.41 -10.93 -12.78
C LYS A 81 6.13 -10.42 -11.53
N TRP A 82 5.56 -10.71 -10.38
CA TRP A 82 6.08 -10.28 -9.09
C TRP A 82 7.18 -11.22 -8.58
N SER A 83 8.07 -10.69 -7.76
CA SER A 83 9.05 -11.43 -6.98
C SER A 83 8.63 -11.47 -5.50
N LEU A 84 9.03 -12.52 -4.77
CA LEU A 84 8.91 -12.54 -3.31
C LEU A 84 9.80 -11.49 -2.61
N ASP A 85 10.82 -10.98 -3.31
CA ASP A 85 11.65 -9.87 -2.84
C ASP A 85 10.96 -8.50 -2.96
N ASP A 86 9.84 -8.42 -3.69
CA ASP A 86 9.04 -7.21 -3.76
C ASP A 86 8.30 -6.98 -2.43
N VAL A 87 7.91 -5.72 -2.21
CA VAL A 87 7.13 -5.36 -1.02
C VAL A 87 5.93 -4.53 -1.39
N PHE A 88 4.86 -4.66 -0.62
CA PHE A 88 3.63 -3.90 -0.79
C PHE A 88 3.47 -2.85 0.31
N VAL A 89 2.98 -1.68 -0.09
CA VAL A 89 2.64 -0.59 0.82
C VAL A 89 1.15 -0.68 1.11
N VAL A 90 0.80 -0.83 2.39
CA VAL A 90 -0.58 -1.04 2.82
C VAL A 90 -0.96 -0.08 3.93
N ILE A 91 -2.25 0.22 4.02
CA ILE A 91 -2.86 0.77 5.23
C ILE A 91 -3.52 -0.40 5.95
N SER A 92 -3.15 -0.61 7.20
CA SER A 92 -3.66 -1.69 8.05
C SER A 92 -3.79 -1.22 9.49
N SER A 93 -4.69 -1.81 10.26
CA SER A 93 -4.76 -1.53 11.69
C SER A 93 -3.48 -1.98 12.40
N GLY A 94 -2.88 -1.09 13.18
CA GLY A 94 -1.85 -1.45 14.15
C GLY A 94 -2.42 -2.47 15.14
N GLY A 95 -1.69 -3.56 15.36
CA GLY A 95 -2.05 -4.64 16.29
C GLY A 95 -1.45 -4.43 17.67
#